data_AF-A0A0Q9QCQ1-F1
#
_entry.id   AF-A0A0Q9QCQ1-F1
#
_cell.length_a   1.000
_cell.length_b   1.000
_cell.length_c   1.000
_cell.angle_alpha   90.00
_cell.angle_beta   90.00
_cell.angle_gamma   90.00
#
_symmetry.space_group_name_H-M   'P 1'
#
loop_
_entity.id
_entity.type
_entity.pdbx_description
1 polymer ?
#
loop_
_entity_poly.entity_id
_entity_poly.type
_entity_poly.pdbx_seq_one_letter_code
_entity_poly.pdbx_strand_id
1 'polypeptide(L)'
;MDHDAMRRSADAAIVPLVASLAPWGVVEAHWLPDRNGEPVLWVRVGTELQRVTLEAQSWLLPQLHVILARMGMPSEKVMGSRLEVTSAEAEKRLSEE
;
A
#
# COMPACT_ATOMS: atom_id res chain seq x y z
N MET A 1 -9.50 -17.59 9.30
CA MET A 1 -10.17 -16.27 9.20
C MET A 1 -10.99 -16.27 7.93
N ASP A 2 -12.20 -15.74 7.98
CA ASP A 2 -13.04 -15.59 6.79
C ASP A 2 -12.38 -14.59 5.82
N HIS A 3 -12.32 -14.93 4.53
CA HIS A 3 -11.69 -14.09 3.49
C HIS A 3 -12.36 -12.70 3.43
N ASP A 4 -13.67 -12.66 3.69
CA ASP A 4 -14.46 -11.43 3.74
C ASP A 4 -14.12 -10.55 4.95
N ALA A 5 -13.80 -11.16 6.10
CA ALA A 5 -13.37 -10.40 7.27
C ALA A 5 -12.03 -9.71 7.02
N MET A 6 -11.08 -10.42 6.39
CA MET A 6 -9.78 -9.86 6.04
C MET A 6 -9.89 -8.75 4.99
N ARG A 7 -10.74 -8.92 3.98
CA ARG A 7 -10.99 -7.87 2.98
C ARG A 7 -11.57 -6.60 3.62
N ARG A 8 -12.55 -6.75 4.52
CA ARG A 8 -13.13 -5.60 5.24
C ARG A 8 -12.12 -4.87 6.11
N SER A 9 -11.26 -5.61 6.83
CA SER A 9 -10.19 -4.99 7.63
C SER A 9 -9.16 -4.26 6.76
N ALA A 10 -8.81 -4.84 5.60
CA ALA A 10 -7.93 -4.21 4.64
C ALA A 10 -8.54 -2.92 4.07
N ASP A 11 -9.79 -2.98 3.60
CA ASP A 11 -10.53 -1.82 3.07
C ASP A 11 -10.63 -0.70 4.11
N ALA A 12 -10.89 -1.04 5.38
CA ALA A 12 -10.93 -0.07 6.47
C ALA A 12 -9.57 0.59 6.74
N ALA A 13 -8.46 -0.10 6.44
CA ALA A 13 -7.11 0.41 6.63
C ALA A 13 -6.63 1.33 5.50
N ILE A 14 -7.23 1.25 4.30
CA ILE A 14 -6.81 2.06 3.14
C ILE A 14 -6.97 3.56 3.40
N VAL A 15 -8.12 3.99 3.90
CA VAL A 15 -8.40 5.43 4.14
C VAL A 15 -7.39 6.07 5.11
N PRO A 16 -7.16 5.54 6.33
CA PRO A 16 -6.19 6.13 7.24
C PRO A 16 -4.76 6.04 6.71
N LEU A 17 -4.43 5.00 5.92
CA LEU A 17 -3.13 4.87 5.27
C LEU A 17 -2.91 6.00 4.27
N VAL A 18 -3.82 6.19 3.32
CA VAL A 18 -3.73 7.26 2.32
C VAL A 18 -3.66 8.62 3.01
N ALA A 19 -4.51 8.87 4.01
CA ALA A 19 -4.48 10.12 4.76
C ALA A 19 -3.13 10.37 5.47
N SER A 20 -2.53 9.33 6.07
CA SER A 20 -1.25 9.44 6.76
C SER A 20 -0.06 9.68 5.82
N LEU A 21 -0.15 9.19 4.59
CA LEU A 21 0.91 9.28 3.59
C LEU A 21 0.69 10.37 2.55
N ALA A 22 -0.45 11.08 2.59
CA ALA A 22 -0.74 12.19 1.69
C ALA A 22 0.36 13.28 1.64
N PRO A 23 1.04 13.65 2.75
CA PRO A 23 2.17 14.58 2.70
C PRO A 23 3.35 14.10 1.86
N TRP A 24 3.45 12.79 1.60
CA TRP A 24 4.46 12.16 0.76
C TRP A 24 4.00 11.95 -0.69
N GLY A 25 2.83 12.49 -1.05
CA GLY A 25 2.28 12.42 -2.40
C GLY A 25 1.44 11.18 -2.68
N VAL A 26 1.12 10.36 -1.67
CA VAL A 26 0.22 9.22 -1.83
C VAL A 26 -1.20 9.72 -2.10
N VAL A 27 -1.80 9.21 -3.17
CA VAL A 27 -3.16 9.56 -3.61
C VAL A 27 -4.12 8.39 -3.52
N GLU A 28 -3.61 7.16 -3.53
CA GLU A 28 -4.41 5.95 -3.58
C GLU A 28 -3.62 4.77 -3.02
N ALA A 29 -4.32 3.78 -2.48
CA ALA A 29 -3.71 2.54 -2.02
C ALA A 29 -4.71 1.38 -2.16
N HIS A 30 -4.17 0.19 -2.40
CA HIS A 30 -4.95 -1.04 -2.51
C HIS A 30 -4.26 -2.19 -1.80
N TRP A 31 -5.07 -3.10 -1.26
CA TRP A 31 -4.60 -4.37 -0.74
C TRP A 31 -5.04 -5.48 -1.67
N LEU A 32 -4.09 -6.11 -2.36
CA LEU A 32 -4.35 -7.11 -3.39
C LEU A 32 -3.42 -8.31 -3.20
N PRO A 33 -3.89 -9.55 -3.40
CA PRO A 33 -3.00 -10.70 -3.46
C PRO A 33 -2.15 -10.65 -4.74
N ASP A 34 -0.90 -11.10 -4.66
CA ASP A 34 -0.07 -11.36 -5.83
C ASP A 34 -0.48 -12.66 -6.55
N ARG A 35 0.28 -13.04 -7.58
CA ARG A 35 0.04 -14.25 -8.37
C ARG A 35 0.13 -15.55 -7.57
N ASN A 36 0.79 -15.54 -6.41
CA ASN A 36 0.93 -16.67 -5.50
C ASN A 36 -0.08 -16.60 -4.34
N GLY A 37 -0.93 -15.57 -4.28
CA GLY A 37 -1.86 -15.34 -3.18
C GLY A 37 -1.24 -14.62 -1.99
N GLU A 38 -0.02 -14.12 -2.11
CA GLU A 38 0.66 -13.38 -1.04
C GLU A 38 0.18 -11.93 -0.97
N PRO A 39 0.03 -11.37 0.23
CA PRO A 39 -0.51 -10.02 0.38
C PRO A 39 0.44 -8.94 -0.15
N VAL A 40 -0.07 -8.09 -1.03
CA VAL A 40 0.63 -6.89 -1.52
C VAL A 40 -0.17 -5.66 -1.16
N LEU A 41 0.50 -4.72 -0.50
CA LEU A 41 0.03 -3.36 -0.35
C LEU A 41 0.60 -2.54 -1.50
N TRP A 42 -0.30 -2.06 -2.36
CA TRP A 42 0.04 -1.20 -3.48
C TRP A 42 -0.29 0.25 -3.12
N VAL A 43 0.64 1.16 -3.38
CA VAL A 43 0.50 2.59 -3.08
C VAL A 43 0.81 3.39 -4.33
N ARG A 44 -0.09 4.30 -4.70
CA ARG A 44 0.09 5.19 -5.85
C ARG A 44 0.40 6.61 -5.39
N VAL A 45 1.41 7.21 -6.01
CA VAL A 45 1.78 8.62 -5.82
C VAL A 45 1.56 9.45 -7.09
N GLY A 46 1.58 10.78 -6.94
CA GLY A 46 1.37 11.70 -8.06
C GLY A 46 2.51 11.69 -9.10
N THR A 47 3.77 11.64 -8.66
CA THR A 47 4.93 11.80 -9.57
C THR A 47 6.02 10.74 -9.35
N GLU A 48 6.89 10.54 -10.34
CA GLU A 48 8.04 9.65 -10.22
C GLU A 48 9.02 10.11 -9.13
N LEU A 49 9.21 11.42 -8.98
CA LEU A 49 10.06 11.97 -7.91
C LEU A 49 9.50 11.60 -6.53
N GLN A 50 8.18 11.69 -6.35
CA GLN A 50 7.53 11.27 -5.11
C GLN A 50 7.70 9.76 -4.87
N ARG A 51 7.65 8.93 -5.93
CA ARG A 51 7.82 7.48 -5.82
C ARG A 51 9.20 7.15 -5.29
N VAL A 52 10.23 7.68 -5.95
CA VAL A 52 11.64 7.48 -5.54
C VAL A 52 11.89 8.03 -4.13
N THR A 53 11.33 9.20 -3.80
CA THR A 53 11.49 9.81 -2.47
C THR A 53 10.85 8.96 -1.38
N LEU A 54 9.65 8.43 -1.64
CA LEU A 54 8.89 7.60 -0.71
C LEU A 54 9.56 6.22 -0.53
N GLU A 55 10.01 5.58 -1.61
CA GLU A 55 10.75 4.30 -1.56
C GLU A 55 12.07 4.40 -0.79
N ALA A 56 12.72 5.57 -0.80
CA ALA A 56 13.94 5.80 -0.03
C ALA A 56 13.71 5.90 1.50
N GLN A 57 12.46 5.96 1.96
CA GLN A 57 12.13 6.13 3.37
C GLN A 57 12.17 4.80 4.12
N SER A 58 13.18 4.62 4.97
CA SER A 58 13.34 3.40 5.78
C SER A 58 12.20 3.15 6.78
N TRP A 59 11.44 4.20 7.14
CA TRP A 59 10.31 4.11 8.06
C TRP A 59 9.00 3.65 7.38
N LEU A 60 8.94 3.61 6.05
CA LEU A 60 7.69 3.40 5.31
C LEU A 60 7.05 2.04 5.62
N LEU A 61 7.78 0.94 5.39
CA LEU A 61 7.25 -0.40 5.63
C LEU A 61 6.86 -0.64 7.11
N PRO A 62 7.69 -0.26 8.11
CA PRO A 62 7.27 -0.31 9.51
C PRO A 62 6.00 0.48 9.83
N GLN A 63 5.87 1.70 9.29
CA GLN A 63 4.69 2.54 9.51
C GLN A 63 3.42 1.88 8.95
N LEU A 64 3.53 1.29 7.76
CA LEU A 64 2.44 0.55 7.12
C LEU A 64 2.02 -0.67 7.96
N HIS A 65 2.98 -1.43 8.50
CA HIS A 65 2.68 -2.54 9.41
C HIS A 65 1.91 -2.08 10.65
N VAL A 66 2.27 -0.93 11.24
CA VAL A 66 1.55 -0.38 12.40
C VAL A 66 0.11 -0.02 12.05
N ILE A 67 -0.12 0.62 10.90
CA ILE A 67 -1.48 1.00 10.46
C ILE A 67 -2.32 -0.25 10.22
N LEU A 68 -1.79 -1.23 9.49
CA LEU A 68 -2.49 -2.48 9.19
C LEU A 68 -2.82 -3.26 10.48
N ALA A 69 -1.84 -3.40 11.39
CA ALA A 69 -2.05 -4.08 12.66
C ALA A 69 -3.13 -3.40 13.53
N ARG A 70 -3.15 -2.06 13.57
CA ARG A 70 -4.19 -1.30 14.30
C ARG A 70 -5.60 -1.52 13.75
N MET A 71 -5.71 -1.85 12.47
CA MET A 71 -6.99 -2.11 11.80
C MET A 71 -7.42 -3.59 11.89
N GLY A 72 -6.73 -4.38 12.71
CA GLY A 72 -7.08 -5.77 12.97
C GLY A 72 -6.58 -6.75 11.90
N MET A 73 -5.62 -6.34 11.08
CA MET A 73 -4.97 -7.27 10.15
C MET A 73 -4.14 -8.32 10.92
N PRO A 74 -4.15 -9.59 10.49
CA PRO A 74 -3.40 -10.64 11.16
C PRO A 74 -1.90 -10.37 11.07
N SER A 75 -1.18 -10.47 12.19
CA SER A 75 0.26 -10.15 12.25
C SER A 75 1.09 -10.93 11.23
N GLU A 76 0.79 -12.21 11.02
CA GLU A 76 1.45 -13.05 10.01
C GLU A 76 1.29 -12.48 8.59
N LYS A 77 0.10 -11.98 8.26
CA LYS A 77 -0.20 -11.39 6.95
C LYS A 77 0.40 -10.00 6.79
N VAL A 78 0.46 -9.22 7.87
CA VAL A 78 1.14 -7.92 7.88
C VAL A 78 2.65 -8.12 7.68
N MET A 79 3.27 -9.03 8.42
CA MET A 79 4.71 -9.29 8.31
C MET A 79 5.12 -9.92 6.98
N GLY A 80 4.24 -10.71 6.36
CA GLY A 80 4.46 -11.27 5.02
C GLY A 80 4.12 -10.31 3.88
N SER A 81 3.58 -9.11 4.18
CA SER A 81 3.14 -8.20 3.13
C SER A 81 4.30 -7.53 2.41
N ARG A 82 4.19 -7.47 1.08
CA ARG A 82 5.10 -6.71 0.24
C ARG A 82 4.51 -5.34 -0.04
N LEU A 83 5.36 -4.33 -0.10
CA LEU A 83 5.00 -3.00 -0.56
C LEU A 83 5.38 -2.84 -2.03
N GLU A 84 4.44 -2.33 -2.83
CA GLU A 84 4.71 -1.82 -4.17
C GLU A 84 4.30 -0.35 -4.24
N VAL A 85 5.14 0.48 -4.86
CA VAL A 85 4.86 1.91 -5.06
C VAL A 85 4.89 2.21 -6.55
N THR A 86 3.85 2.85 -7.06
CA THR A 86 3.79 3.34 -8.45
C THR A 86 3.54 4.84 -8.50
N SER A 87 3.76 5.45 -9.65
CA SER A 87 3.35 6.82 -9.90
C SER A 87 2.36 6.91 -11.05
N ALA A 88 1.46 7.89 -10.97
CA ALA A 88 0.55 8.21 -12.06
C ALA A 88 1.29 8.60 -13.35
N GLU A 89 2.49 9.18 -13.25
CA GLU A 89 3.35 9.49 -14.41
C GLU A 89 3.86 8.23 -15.10
N ALA A 90 4.27 7.20 -14.35
CA ALA A 90 4.69 5.93 -14.92
C ALA A 90 3.51 5.17 -15.55
N GLU A 91 2.37 5.12 -14.88
CA GLU A 91 1.15 4.50 -15.40
C GLU A 91 0.68 5.16 -16.70
N LYS A 92 0.79 6.49 -16.78
CA LYS A 92 0.46 7.24 -17.99
C LYS A 92 1.37 6.85 -19.17
N ARG A 93 2.69 6.76 -18.95
CA ARG A 93 3.63 6.32 -20.01
C ARG A 93 3.31 4.92 -20.53
N LEU A 94 3.01 3.98 -19.63
CA LEU A 94 2.63 2.61 -20.00
C LEU A 94 1.31 2.53 -20.78
N SER A 95 0.42 3.49 -20.59
CA SER A 95 -0.87 3.55 -21.30
C SER A 95 -0.75 4.20 -22.70
N GLU A 96 0.36 4.88 -22.97
CA GLU A 96 0.65 5.56 -24.24
C GLU A 96 1.52 4.70 -25.19
N GLU A 97 1.99 3.53 -24.74
CA GLU A 97 2.73 2.51 -25.51
C GLU A 97 1.81 1.44 -26.09
#